data_AF-A0A7J5EB44-F1
#
_entry.id   AF-A0A7J5EB44-F1
#
_cell.length_a   1.000
_cell.length_b   1.000
_cell.length_c   1.000
_cell.angle_alpha   90.00
_cell.angle_beta   90.00
_cell.angle_gamma   90.00
#
_symmetry.space_group_name_H-M   'P 1'
#
loop_
_entity.id
_entity.type
_entity.pdbx_description
1 polymer ?
#
loop_
_entity_poly.entity_id
_entity_poly.type
_entity_poly.pdbx_seq_one_letter_code
_entity_poly.pdbx_strand_id
1 'polypeptide(L)'
;YYIEQGEDVKDKFTSHILFLGNPGTGKTTVARILGKIYAALGILPKGHLVETDRQGLVAAHVGQTAIQTAQMIDKSIGGTLFVDEAYALVKEGGGGSDFGKEAIDTLLKRMEDDRGKFIVIAAGYTNEMKGFIESNPGMQSRFTKSFTFEDYTPEELMEIADRILNGKEMKLEDESRNQLMRYFNDIYRKRDKNFGNARIVRNLIDKAQQKMLLRLADTPQEERSQEMTKTMTLDDLSDQIMPKEEKKTYQTKGDPEKLEKYKKELYDLTGLDSVKRSVDKLISGLKVAQLRKERGLKVVDKSLHAVFMGNPGTGKTTVARLMSNLYKELGLIEKGHLVEVDRSELVAGYQGQTAIKTDKIIQQAIGGTLFIDEAYTLARGGNDFGQEAIDTLLKRMEDLRGQFICIVAGYPDNMKTFLDTNPGLQSRFTNFFLFEDYTPRQMLEISDQIANSSGYRLDEGALQLLLEMYTNMYENRDKNFGNARTARNILYKAISNQEERITNMYNLNDDALMTITFEDVEKVSENDY
;
A
#
# COMPACT_ATOMS: atom_id res chain seq x y z
N TYR A 1 37.01 -19.78 38.60
CA TYR A 1 36.55 -21.01 39.26
C TYR A 1 36.62 -22.24 38.35
N TYR A 2 35.69 -22.50 37.42
CA TYR A 2 35.71 -23.74 36.61
C TYR A 2 36.97 -23.92 35.74
N ILE A 3 37.43 -22.84 35.10
CA ILE A 3 38.70 -22.83 34.35
C ILE A 3 39.89 -23.17 35.27
N GLU A 4 39.89 -22.65 36.50
CA GLU A 4 40.95 -22.90 37.50
C GLU A 4 40.90 -24.35 38.04
N GLN A 5 39.74 -25.00 37.97
CA GLN A 5 39.55 -26.41 38.29
C GLN A 5 39.84 -27.34 37.09
N GLY A 6 40.26 -26.80 35.94
CA GLY A 6 40.54 -27.56 34.73
C GLY A 6 39.29 -28.10 34.02
N GLU A 7 38.10 -27.62 34.36
CA GLU A 7 36.85 -28.01 33.70
C GLU A 7 36.59 -27.17 32.44
N ASP A 8 36.14 -27.81 31.36
CA ASP A 8 35.73 -27.10 30.15
C ASP A 8 34.37 -26.39 30.36
N VAL A 9 34.42 -25.06 30.40
CA VAL A 9 33.25 -24.20 30.63
C VAL A 9 32.34 -24.17 29.39
N LYS A 10 32.87 -24.54 28.21
CA LYS A 10 32.14 -24.49 26.93
C LYS A 10 30.92 -25.40 26.89
N ASP A 11 31.01 -26.58 27.51
CA ASP A 11 29.90 -27.54 27.54
C ASP A 11 28.79 -27.14 28.52
N LYS A 12 29.13 -26.32 29.54
CA LYS A 12 28.20 -25.88 30.59
C LYS A 12 27.40 -24.63 30.21
N PHE A 13 27.87 -23.80 29.27
CA PHE A 13 27.29 -22.49 28.93
C PHE A 13 26.64 -22.43 27.54
N THR A 14 25.99 -23.51 27.13
CA THR A 14 25.25 -23.55 25.86
C THR A 14 23.86 -22.95 26.04
N SER A 15 23.75 -21.65 25.85
CA SER A 15 22.46 -20.94 25.85
C SER A 15 22.34 -20.09 24.61
N HIS A 16 21.56 -20.55 23.64
CA HIS A 16 21.08 -19.71 22.55
C HIS A 16 20.02 -18.76 23.10
N ILE A 17 19.94 -17.57 22.52
CA ILE A 17 19.28 -16.42 23.16
C ILE A 17 18.23 -15.84 22.22
N LEU A 18 17.10 -15.45 22.79
CA LEU A 18 16.07 -14.69 22.10
C LEU A 18 16.13 -13.22 22.46
N PHE A 19 16.20 -12.37 21.45
CA PHE A 19 16.09 -10.92 21.61
C PHE A 19 14.70 -10.48 21.13
N LEU A 20 13.88 -10.07 22.09
CA LEU A 20 12.48 -9.70 21.86
C LEU A 20 12.36 -8.18 21.95
N GLY A 21 11.80 -7.54 20.93
CA GLY A 21 11.48 -6.12 21.02
C GLY A 21 11.35 -5.45 19.66
N ASN A 22 10.88 -4.21 19.67
CA ASN A 22 10.60 -3.43 18.46
C ASN A 22 11.88 -3.07 17.68
N PRO A 23 11.78 -2.62 16.42
CA PRO A 23 12.92 -2.24 15.61
C PRO A 23 13.65 -1.06 16.23
N GLY A 24 14.98 -1.04 16.08
CA GLY A 24 15.77 0.10 16.55
C GLY A 24 16.00 0.18 18.07
N THR A 25 15.63 -0.84 18.86
CA THR A 25 15.92 -0.92 20.31
C THR A 25 17.37 -1.36 20.63
N GLY A 26 18.23 -1.50 19.63
CA GLY A 26 19.65 -1.81 19.83
C GLY A 26 20.01 -3.30 19.92
N LYS A 27 19.10 -4.22 19.56
CA LYS A 27 19.31 -5.68 19.55
C LYS A 27 20.66 -6.10 18.93
N THR A 28 20.94 -5.68 17.70
CA THR A 28 22.19 -6.02 16.99
C THR A 28 23.43 -5.45 17.70
N THR A 29 23.33 -4.23 18.24
CA THR A 29 24.41 -3.59 18.99
C THR A 29 24.74 -4.38 20.25
N VAL A 30 23.72 -4.79 21.01
CA VAL A 30 23.89 -5.60 22.22
C VAL A 30 24.42 -6.99 21.88
N ALA A 31 23.96 -7.60 20.79
CA ALA A 31 24.47 -8.90 20.33
C ALA A 31 25.99 -8.85 20.06
N ARG A 32 26.46 -7.76 19.43
CA ARG A 32 27.88 -7.54 19.18
C ARG A 32 28.69 -7.38 20.46
N ILE A 33 28.13 -6.69 21.45
CA ILE A 33 28.77 -6.53 22.77
C ILE A 33 28.80 -7.87 23.51
N LEU A 34 27.70 -8.63 23.51
CA LEU A 34 27.64 -9.95 24.12
C LEU A 34 28.67 -10.90 23.51
N GLY A 35 28.85 -10.91 22.19
CA GLY A 35 29.89 -11.70 21.54
C GLY A 35 31.29 -11.40 22.09
N LYS A 36 31.63 -10.12 22.28
CA LYS A 36 32.90 -9.70 22.89
C LYS A 36 33.00 -10.11 24.36
N ILE A 37 31.90 -10.01 25.12
CA ILE A 37 31.85 -10.45 26.53
C ILE A 37 32.08 -11.96 26.63
N TYR A 38 31.43 -12.77 25.79
CA TYR A 38 31.64 -14.21 25.76
C TYR A 38 33.08 -14.59 25.43
N ALA A 39 33.73 -13.85 24.53
CA ALA A 39 35.14 -14.04 24.25
C ALA A 39 36.04 -13.69 25.45
N ALA A 40 35.77 -12.55 26.10
CA ALA A 40 36.53 -12.12 27.27
C ALA A 40 36.38 -13.08 28.47
N LEU A 41 35.21 -13.71 28.61
CA LEU A 41 34.93 -14.73 29.63
C LEU A 41 35.48 -16.12 29.27
N GLY A 42 36.07 -16.30 28.08
CA GLY A 42 36.57 -17.59 27.61
C GLY A 42 35.48 -18.59 27.23
N ILE A 43 34.22 -18.16 27.13
CA ILE A 43 33.09 -18.98 26.68
C ILE A 43 33.20 -19.24 25.18
N LEU A 44 33.61 -18.22 24.42
CA LEU A 44 33.85 -18.32 22.97
C LEU A 44 35.33 -18.02 22.66
N PRO A 45 35.96 -18.73 21.70
CA PRO A 45 37.32 -18.42 21.26
C PRO A 45 37.49 -17.02 20.65
N LYS A 46 36.44 -16.46 20.05
CA LYS A 46 36.42 -15.17 19.34
C LYS A 46 35.17 -14.38 19.71
N GLY A 47 35.26 -13.05 19.60
CA GLY A 47 34.16 -12.13 19.91
C GLY A 47 33.43 -11.57 18.69
N HIS A 48 33.58 -12.22 17.52
CA HIS A 48 33.00 -11.72 16.28
C HIS A 48 31.51 -12.07 16.19
N LEU A 49 30.77 -11.20 15.50
CA LEU A 49 29.35 -11.36 15.23
C LEU A 49 29.16 -11.59 13.73
N VAL A 50 28.44 -12.64 13.37
CA VAL A 50 27.96 -12.89 12.01
C VAL A 50 26.47 -12.57 11.98
N GLU A 51 26.09 -11.52 11.26
CA GLU A 51 24.70 -11.09 11.13
C GLU A 51 24.10 -11.70 9.86
N THR A 52 22.88 -12.25 9.97
CA THR A 52 22.12 -12.81 8.85
C THR A 52 20.62 -12.59 9.09
N ASP A 53 19.84 -12.71 8.02
CA ASP A 53 18.37 -12.74 8.04
C ASP A 53 17.86 -13.98 7.28
N ARG A 54 16.58 -14.00 6.91
CA ARG A 54 16.01 -15.07 6.08
C ARG A 54 16.73 -15.22 4.73
N GLN A 55 17.08 -14.13 4.06
CA GLN A 55 17.73 -14.18 2.74
C GLN A 55 19.14 -14.76 2.84
N GLY A 56 19.84 -14.46 3.94
CA GLY A 56 21.16 -15.01 4.21
C GLY A 56 21.16 -16.50 4.55
N LEU A 57 20.04 -17.07 5.01
CA LEU A 57 19.92 -18.48 5.38
C LEU A 57 19.21 -19.36 4.34
N VAL A 58 18.28 -18.80 3.56
CA VAL A 58 17.38 -19.55 2.66
C VAL A 58 17.77 -19.34 1.20
N ALA A 59 17.96 -20.43 0.46
CA ALA A 59 18.28 -20.41 -0.96
C ALA A 59 17.01 -20.50 -1.83
N ALA A 60 17.09 -20.08 -3.09
CA ALA A 60 15.99 -20.15 -4.06
C ALA A 60 15.76 -21.56 -4.64
N HIS A 61 16.69 -22.49 -4.45
CA HIS A 61 16.66 -23.84 -5.02
C HIS A 61 16.61 -24.92 -3.94
N VAL A 62 15.84 -25.98 -4.20
CA VAL A 62 15.69 -27.15 -3.31
C VAL A 62 17.04 -27.79 -2.99
N GLY A 63 17.30 -27.99 -1.69
CA GLY A 63 18.53 -28.62 -1.18
C GLY A 63 19.75 -27.69 -1.08
N GLN A 64 19.66 -26.43 -1.51
CA GLN A 64 20.74 -25.45 -1.33
C GLN A 64 20.62 -24.67 -0.01
N THR A 65 19.43 -24.66 0.61
CA THR A 65 19.18 -23.93 1.86
C THR A 65 19.99 -24.51 3.02
N ALA A 66 20.06 -25.84 3.15
CA ALA A 66 20.90 -26.47 4.15
C ALA A 66 22.40 -26.09 4.00
N ILE A 67 22.89 -26.02 2.75
CA ILE A 67 24.28 -25.63 2.45
C ILE A 67 24.51 -24.18 2.87
N GLN A 68 23.61 -23.28 2.48
CA GLN A 68 23.74 -21.85 2.78
C GLN A 68 23.66 -21.57 4.29
N THR A 69 22.72 -22.21 5.00
CA THR A 69 22.61 -22.13 6.45
C THR A 69 23.89 -22.66 7.12
N ALA A 70 24.41 -23.81 6.68
CA ALA A 70 25.64 -24.38 7.21
C ALA A 70 26.85 -23.44 7.02
N GLN A 71 26.98 -22.80 5.84
CA GLN A 71 28.04 -21.83 5.58
C GLN A 71 27.99 -20.61 6.51
N MET A 72 26.80 -20.10 6.83
CA MET A 72 26.66 -19.00 7.79
C MET A 72 27.06 -19.43 9.20
N ILE A 73 26.70 -20.66 9.59
CA ILE A 73 27.11 -21.22 10.87
C ILE A 73 28.63 -21.41 10.93
N ASP A 74 29.25 -21.93 9.87
CA ASP A 74 30.69 -22.11 9.77
C ASP A 74 31.45 -20.79 9.97
N LYS A 75 30.95 -19.70 9.39
CA LYS A 75 31.49 -18.34 9.62
C LYS A 75 31.34 -17.89 11.07
N SER A 76 30.28 -18.33 11.75
CA SER A 76 30.00 -17.99 13.15
C SER A 76 30.75 -18.84 14.17
N ILE A 77 31.39 -19.95 13.76
CA ILE A 77 32.16 -20.81 14.66
C ILE A 77 33.25 -20.00 15.38
N GLY A 78 33.31 -20.20 16.68
CA GLY A 78 34.15 -19.45 17.61
C GLY A 78 33.54 -18.13 18.06
N GLY A 79 32.41 -17.69 17.51
CA GLY A 79 31.76 -16.41 17.76
C GLY A 79 30.25 -16.54 17.91
N THR A 80 29.51 -15.52 17.48
CA THR A 80 28.04 -15.45 17.60
C THR A 80 27.36 -15.32 16.24
N LEU A 81 26.34 -16.13 15.99
CA LEU A 81 25.40 -15.98 14.86
C LEU A 81 24.20 -15.16 15.32
N PHE A 82 23.95 -14.03 14.69
CA PHE A 82 22.77 -13.20 14.92
C PHE A 82 21.80 -13.35 13.75
N VAL A 83 20.62 -13.89 14.03
CA VAL A 83 19.54 -14.05 13.05
C VAL A 83 18.50 -12.97 13.30
N ASP A 84 18.48 -11.94 12.47
CA ASP A 84 17.47 -10.88 12.54
C ASP A 84 16.16 -11.34 11.90
N GLU A 85 15.05 -10.82 12.42
CA GLU A 85 13.68 -11.21 12.05
C GLU A 85 13.47 -12.73 11.93
N ALA A 86 13.97 -13.50 12.90
CA ALA A 86 14.02 -14.97 12.82
C ALA A 86 12.65 -15.63 12.60
N TYR A 87 11.56 -15.01 13.09
CA TYR A 87 10.17 -15.45 12.84
C TYR A 87 9.82 -15.53 11.35
N ALA A 88 10.54 -14.81 10.48
CA ALA A 88 10.33 -14.85 9.04
C ALA A 88 10.58 -16.26 8.48
N LEU A 89 11.39 -17.11 9.13
CA LEU A 89 11.66 -18.49 8.69
C LEU A 89 10.44 -19.42 8.78
N VAL A 90 9.44 -19.08 9.60
CA VAL A 90 8.31 -19.97 9.96
C VAL A 90 7.05 -19.75 9.12
N LYS A 91 6.89 -18.61 8.43
CA LYS A 91 5.62 -18.24 7.76
C LYS A 91 5.05 -19.35 6.86
N GLU A 92 3.87 -19.86 7.23
CA GLU A 92 3.06 -20.81 6.48
C GLU A 92 2.07 -20.06 5.57
N GLY A 93 2.17 -20.21 4.24
CA GLY A 93 1.21 -19.55 3.34
C GLY A 93 1.62 -19.31 1.88
N GLY A 94 2.64 -20.00 1.37
CA GLY A 94 3.02 -19.97 -0.05
C GLY A 94 4.04 -21.08 -0.31
N GLY A 95 4.16 -21.58 -1.55
CA GLY A 95 4.94 -22.77 -1.94
C GLY A 95 6.45 -22.79 -1.67
N GLY A 96 6.95 -21.96 -0.73
CA GLY A 96 8.30 -21.95 -0.17
C GLY A 96 8.35 -22.21 1.34
N SER A 97 7.32 -22.84 1.93
CA SER A 97 7.32 -23.27 3.35
C SER A 97 8.44 -24.27 3.66
N ASP A 98 8.85 -25.05 2.67
CA ASP A 98 9.76 -26.17 2.86
C ASP A 98 11.21 -25.69 3.05
N PHE A 99 11.60 -24.60 2.39
CA PHE A 99 12.95 -24.04 2.52
C PHE A 99 13.18 -23.38 3.88
N GLY A 100 12.17 -22.71 4.43
CA GLY A 100 12.26 -22.11 5.77
C GLY A 100 12.42 -23.17 6.86
N LYS A 101 11.64 -24.26 6.76
CA LYS A 101 11.75 -25.43 7.65
C LYS A 101 13.13 -26.10 7.52
N GLU A 102 13.63 -26.27 6.29
CA GLU A 102 14.97 -26.83 6.02
C GLU A 102 16.10 -26.01 6.70
N ALA A 103 16.01 -24.68 6.68
CA ALA A 103 16.96 -23.80 7.38
C ALA A 103 16.89 -23.96 8.90
N ILE A 104 15.68 -24.04 9.47
CA ILE A 104 15.47 -24.25 10.91
C ILE A 104 16.02 -25.61 11.34
N ASP A 105 15.73 -26.67 10.59
CA ASP A 105 16.19 -28.03 10.89
C ASP A 105 17.72 -28.11 10.82
N THR A 106 18.33 -27.47 9.81
CA THR A 106 19.79 -27.37 9.70
C THR A 106 20.39 -26.60 10.87
N LEU A 107 19.78 -25.47 11.26
CA LEU A 107 20.22 -24.67 12.40
C LEU A 107 20.15 -25.48 13.69
N LEU A 108 19.02 -26.14 13.98
CA LEU A 108 18.84 -26.98 15.16
C LEU A 108 19.84 -28.14 15.22
N LYS A 109 20.06 -28.82 14.10
CA LYS A 109 21.05 -29.90 14.00
C LYS A 109 22.46 -29.39 14.33
N ARG A 110 22.85 -28.24 13.76
CA ARG A 110 24.17 -27.65 14.00
C ARG A 110 24.32 -27.09 15.43
N MET A 111 23.26 -26.58 16.04
CA MET A 111 23.25 -26.19 17.45
C MET A 111 23.54 -27.37 18.38
N GLU A 112 23.18 -28.60 17.96
CA GLU A 112 23.50 -29.83 18.67
C GLU A 112 24.93 -30.34 18.36
N ASP A 113 25.25 -30.49 17.08
CA ASP A 113 26.52 -31.08 16.62
C ASP A 113 27.74 -30.21 16.97
N ASP A 114 27.57 -28.89 16.96
CA ASP A 114 28.61 -27.89 17.25
C ASP A 114 28.39 -27.17 18.59
N ARG A 115 27.80 -27.88 19.54
CA ARG A 115 27.55 -27.39 20.89
C ARG A 115 28.83 -26.81 21.51
N GLY A 116 28.71 -25.62 22.11
CA GLY A 116 29.81 -24.91 22.76
C GLY A 116 30.79 -24.22 21.80
N LYS A 117 30.65 -24.41 20.48
CA LYS A 117 31.55 -23.77 19.50
C LYS A 117 31.06 -22.41 19.02
N PHE A 118 29.77 -22.13 19.12
CA PHE A 118 29.15 -20.85 18.74
C PHE A 118 27.87 -20.61 19.54
N ILE A 119 27.41 -19.37 19.56
CA ILE A 119 26.13 -18.98 20.18
C ILE A 119 25.21 -18.43 19.10
N VAL A 120 23.92 -18.76 19.17
CA VAL A 120 22.89 -18.21 18.28
C VAL A 120 22.07 -17.20 19.07
N ILE A 121 21.90 -16.01 18.50
CA ILE A 121 20.98 -14.99 18.98
C ILE A 121 19.91 -14.80 17.89
N ALA A 122 18.68 -15.21 18.17
CA ALA A 122 17.55 -14.99 17.28
C ALA A 122 16.75 -13.76 17.74
N ALA A 123 16.58 -12.79 16.86
CA ALA A 123 15.94 -11.52 17.16
C ALA A 123 14.63 -11.35 16.39
N GLY A 124 13.67 -10.67 17.00
CA GLY A 124 12.41 -10.33 16.33
C GLY A 124 11.41 -9.63 17.23
N TYR A 125 10.23 -9.36 16.67
CA TYR A 125 9.12 -8.78 17.41
C TYR A 125 8.56 -9.76 18.44
N THR A 126 8.17 -9.24 19.61
CA THR A 126 7.82 -10.05 20.79
C THR A 126 6.71 -11.07 20.52
N ASN A 127 5.69 -10.72 19.73
CA ASN A 127 4.55 -11.62 19.48
C ASN A 127 4.88 -12.66 18.39
N GLU A 128 5.57 -12.22 17.35
CA GLU A 128 5.95 -13.03 16.19
C GLU A 128 6.98 -14.09 16.58
N MET A 129 7.88 -13.77 17.52
CA MET A 129 8.83 -14.72 18.08
C MET A 129 8.20 -15.81 18.96
N LYS A 130 6.97 -15.63 19.46
CA LYS A 130 6.24 -16.72 20.13
C LYS A 130 5.91 -17.82 19.14
N GLY A 131 5.34 -17.45 17.98
CA GLY A 131 5.07 -18.41 16.90
C GLY A 131 6.34 -19.08 16.39
N PHE A 132 7.47 -18.35 16.34
CA PHE A 132 8.77 -18.93 16.00
C PHE A 132 9.20 -20.06 16.95
N ILE A 133 9.07 -19.84 18.26
CA ILE A 133 9.46 -20.83 19.28
C ILE A 133 8.46 -21.99 19.36
N GLU A 134 7.17 -21.75 19.15
CA GLU A 134 6.13 -22.77 19.16
C GLU A 134 6.13 -23.64 17.89
N SER A 135 6.79 -23.18 16.81
CA SER A 135 6.82 -23.90 15.53
C SER A 135 7.53 -25.25 15.55
N ASN A 136 8.49 -25.44 16.46
CA ASN A 136 9.24 -26.69 16.58
C ASN A 136 9.69 -26.90 18.04
N PRO A 137 9.37 -28.04 18.68
CA PRO A 137 9.79 -28.35 20.05
C PRO A 137 11.31 -28.24 20.29
N GLY A 138 12.13 -28.48 19.27
CA GLY A 138 13.58 -28.30 19.31
C GLY A 138 13.98 -26.86 19.65
N MET A 139 13.22 -25.86 19.18
CA MET A 139 13.50 -24.45 19.44
C MET A 139 13.33 -24.09 20.91
N GLN A 140 12.24 -24.54 21.55
CA GLN A 140 12.01 -24.34 23.00
C GLN A 140 13.15 -24.91 23.85
N SER A 141 13.66 -26.07 23.45
CA SER A 141 14.72 -26.75 24.21
C SER A 141 16.09 -26.08 24.09
N ARG A 142 16.37 -25.37 22.99
CA ARG A 142 17.68 -24.75 22.72
C ARG A 142 17.73 -23.25 23.03
N PHE A 143 16.60 -22.54 22.91
CA PHE A 143 16.47 -21.13 23.26
C PHE A 143 15.89 -20.95 24.66
N THR A 144 16.73 -21.16 25.68
CA THR A 144 16.30 -21.14 27.08
C THR A 144 16.32 -19.75 27.73
N LYS A 145 16.95 -18.76 27.08
CA LYS A 145 17.07 -17.39 27.61
C LYS A 145 16.44 -16.40 26.64
N SER A 146 15.70 -15.45 27.19
CA SER A 146 15.15 -14.32 26.44
C SER A 146 15.51 -12.99 27.11
N PHE A 147 15.77 -11.99 26.28
CA PHE A 147 15.96 -10.60 26.68
C PHE A 147 14.89 -9.76 26.01
N THR A 148 14.15 -9.00 26.80
CA THR A 148 13.17 -8.04 26.31
C THR A 148 13.82 -6.67 26.21
N PHE A 149 13.77 -6.09 25.02
CA PHE A 149 14.24 -4.77 24.70
C PHE A 149 13.03 -3.84 24.64
N GLU A 150 12.91 -3.01 25.66
CA GLU A 150 11.85 -2.01 25.76
C GLU A 150 12.09 -0.86 24.77
N ASP A 151 11.01 -0.14 24.43
CA ASP A 151 11.11 1.06 23.63
C ASP A 151 11.85 2.15 24.41
N TYR A 152 12.73 2.89 23.72
CA TYR A 152 13.42 4.02 24.33
C TYR A 152 12.44 5.12 24.72
N THR A 153 12.62 5.64 25.94
CA THR A 153 11.91 6.81 26.44
C THR A 153 12.25 8.07 25.64
N PRO A 154 11.41 9.13 25.65
CA PRO A 154 11.73 10.40 24.98
C PRO A 154 13.10 10.97 25.36
N GLU A 155 13.48 10.82 26.63
CA GLU A 155 14.78 11.23 27.17
C GLU A 155 15.92 10.42 26.54
N GLU A 156 15.77 9.09 26.47
CA GLU A 156 16.77 8.21 25.82
C GLU A 156 16.86 8.45 24.31
N LEU A 157 15.73 8.74 23.63
CA LEU A 157 15.73 9.12 22.22
C LEU A 157 16.49 10.43 21.99
N MET A 158 16.37 11.39 22.92
CA MET A 158 17.16 12.63 22.90
C MET A 158 18.65 12.35 23.11
N GLU A 159 19.01 11.48 24.06
CA GLU A 159 20.41 11.09 24.25
C GLU A 159 21.01 10.42 23.00
N ILE A 160 20.22 9.60 22.31
CA ILE A 160 20.64 8.98 21.04
C ILE A 160 20.86 10.06 19.97
N ALA A 161 19.97 11.06 19.89
CA ALA A 161 20.12 12.18 18.96
C ALA A 161 21.41 12.96 19.25
N ASP A 162 21.64 13.31 20.51
CA ASP A 162 22.84 14.02 20.96
C ASP A 162 24.12 13.22 20.64
N ARG A 163 24.12 11.89 20.86
CA ARG A 163 25.27 11.04 20.50
C ARG A 163 25.54 11.01 18.99
N ILE A 164 24.50 10.94 18.16
CA ILE A 164 24.64 10.95 16.69
C ILE A 164 25.21 12.28 16.22
N LEU A 165 24.70 13.40 16.75
CA LEU A 165 25.14 14.75 16.41
C LEU A 165 26.58 15.01 16.85
N ASN A 166 26.94 14.64 18.09
CA ASN A 166 28.31 14.75 18.59
C ASN A 166 29.30 13.95 17.74
N GLY A 167 28.92 12.75 17.29
CA GLY A 167 29.74 11.95 16.38
C GLY A 167 29.97 12.59 15.00
N LYS A 168 29.12 13.55 14.61
CA LYS A 168 29.24 14.35 13.37
C LYS A 168 29.80 15.77 13.63
N GLU A 169 30.26 16.06 14.85
CA GLU A 169 30.65 17.41 15.30
C GLU A 169 29.55 18.47 15.13
N MET A 170 28.29 18.07 15.28
CA MET A 170 27.12 18.94 15.16
C MET A 170 26.42 19.10 16.51
N LYS A 171 25.69 20.21 16.67
CA LYS A 171 24.81 20.50 17.82
C LYS A 171 23.43 20.95 17.36
N LEU A 172 22.42 20.75 18.20
CA LEU A 172 21.10 21.35 18.03
C LEU A 172 21.08 22.74 18.68
N GLU A 173 20.38 23.67 18.04
CA GLU A 173 19.95 24.90 18.68
C GLU A 173 18.97 24.61 19.84
N ASP A 174 18.96 25.44 20.89
CA ASP A 174 18.15 25.22 22.10
C ASP A 174 16.65 25.10 21.81
N GLU A 175 16.11 25.94 20.93
CA GLU A 175 14.71 25.87 20.51
C GLU A 175 14.42 24.57 19.76
N SER A 176 15.32 24.16 18.86
CA SER A 176 15.25 22.91 18.10
C SER A 176 15.24 21.69 19.01
N ARG A 177 16.08 21.70 20.06
CA ARG A 177 16.13 20.65 21.07
C ARG A 177 14.80 20.53 21.83
N ASN A 178 14.21 21.67 22.21
CA ASN A 178 12.91 21.68 22.90
C ASN A 178 11.78 21.13 22.01
N GLN A 179 11.75 21.48 20.73
CA GLN A 179 10.74 20.97 19.78
C GLN A 179 10.95 19.48 19.49
N LEU A 180 12.19 19.04 19.32
CA LEU A 180 12.50 17.62 19.12
C LEU A 180 12.09 16.79 20.33
N MET A 181 12.27 17.30 21.55
CA MET A 181 11.79 16.65 22.78
C MET A 181 10.27 16.52 22.81
N ARG A 182 9.53 17.56 22.39
CA ARG A 182 8.06 17.51 22.28
C ARG A 182 7.62 16.47 21.26
N TYR A 183 8.31 16.40 20.13
CA TYR A 183 8.07 15.39 19.10
C TYR A 183 8.30 13.97 19.62
N PHE A 184 9.41 13.71 20.30
CA PHE A 184 9.68 12.40 20.94
C PHE A 184 8.62 12.02 21.95
N ASN A 185 8.15 12.97 22.76
CA ASN A 185 7.02 12.75 23.67
C ASN A 185 5.73 12.36 22.94
N ASP A 186 5.42 13.01 21.81
CA ASP A 186 4.21 12.71 21.03
C ASP A 186 4.26 11.32 20.38
N ILE A 187 5.36 11.00 19.70
CA ILE A 187 5.52 9.68 19.05
C ILE A 187 5.57 8.55 20.09
N TYR A 188 6.16 8.80 21.27
CA TYR A 188 6.22 7.80 22.34
C TYR A 188 4.83 7.54 22.94
N ARG A 189 3.98 8.56 23.06
CA ARG A 189 2.58 8.40 23.51
C ARG A 189 1.71 7.64 22.52
N LYS A 190 2.01 7.76 21.21
CA LYS A 190 1.26 7.12 20.11
C LYS A 190 1.89 5.81 19.64
N ARG A 191 2.95 5.34 20.31
CA ARG A 191 3.73 4.18 19.86
C ARG A 191 2.89 2.90 19.82
N ASP A 192 3.22 2.05 18.87
CA ASP A 192 2.62 0.74 18.70
C ASP A 192 3.71 -0.35 18.70
N LYS A 193 3.31 -1.57 18.36
CA LYS A 193 4.22 -2.73 18.26
C LYS A 193 5.28 -2.62 17.14
N ASN A 194 5.23 -1.57 16.32
CA ASN A 194 6.16 -1.33 15.21
C ASN A 194 6.98 -0.06 15.42
N PHE A 195 7.05 0.46 16.66
CA PHE A 195 7.76 1.68 16.97
C PHE A 195 9.26 1.59 16.62
N GLY A 196 9.75 2.53 15.81
CA GLY A 196 11.09 2.43 15.22
C GLY A 196 12.27 2.86 16.10
N ASN A 197 12.03 3.37 17.32
CA ASN A 197 13.07 3.69 18.30
C ASN A 197 14.27 4.48 17.72
N ALA A 198 15.52 4.06 17.95
CA ALA A 198 16.72 4.73 17.45
C ALA A 198 16.76 4.87 15.92
N ARG A 199 16.02 4.04 15.18
CA ARG A 199 15.89 4.17 13.71
C ARG A 199 15.13 5.43 13.33
N ILE A 200 14.11 5.82 14.11
CA ILE A 200 13.38 7.08 13.92
C ILE A 200 14.36 8.25 14.09
N VAL A 201 15.13 8.24 15.18
CA VAL A 201 16.11 9.29 15.48
C VAL A 201 17.16 9.41 14.37
N ARG A 202 17.74 8.28 13.94
CA ARG A 202 18.73 8.27 12.86
C ARG A 202 18.18 8.86 11.56
N ASN A 203 17.01 8.39 11.12
CA ASN A 203 16.37 8.89 9.90
C ASN A 203 16.03 10.38 9.99
N LEU A 204 15.59 10.85 11.16
CA LEU A 204 15.26 12.25 11.41
C LEU A 204 16.51 13.13 11.30
N ILE A 205 17.60 12.76 11.98
CA ILE A 205 18.86 13.52 11.95
C ILE A 205 19.50 13.50 10.55
N ASP A 206 19.47 12.36 9.85
CA ASP A 206 20.01 12.27 8.49
C ASP A 206 19.24 13.17 7.51
N LYS A 207 17.91 13.23 7.59
CA LYS A 207 17.10 14.15 6.78
C LYS A 207 17.33 15.61 7.16
N ALA A 208 17.41 15.91 8.45
CA ALA A 208 17.66 17.27 8.90
C ALA A 208 19.05 17.76 8.47
N GLN A 209 20.05 16.88 8.47
CA GLN A 209 21.37 17.18 7.91
C GLN A 209 21.30 17.49 6.40
N GLN A 210 20.51 16.75 5.63
CA GLN A 210 20.33 17.04 4.20
C GLN A 210 19.72 18.44 3.97
N LYS A 211 18.72 18.81 4.77
CA LYS A 211 18.10 20.15 4.71
C LYS A 211 19.07 21.26 5.11
N MET A 212 19.83 21.04 6.18
CA MET A 212 20.88 21.94 6.60
C MET A 212 21.90 22.19 5.48
N LEU A 213 22.31 21.14 4.76
CA LEU A 213 23.20 21.27 3.60
C LEU A 213 22.58 22.08 2.46
N LEU A 214 21.29 21.89 2.18
CA LEU A 214 20.56 22.69 1.18
C LEU A 214 20.46 24.16 1.59
N ARG A 215 20.09 24.44 2.84
CA ARG A 215 20.08 25.80 3.38
C ARG A 215 21.45 26.47 3.26
N LEU A 216 22.53 25.76 3.61
CA LEU A 216 23.89 26.27 3.48
C LEU A 216 24.29 26.54 2.02
N ALA A 217 23.81 25.71 1.09
CA ALA A 217 24.02 25.93 -0.34
C ALA A 217 23.32 27.21 -0.83
N ASP A 218 22.10 27.46 -0.35
CA ASP A 218 21.29 28.65 -0.69
C ASP A 218 21.75 29.94 0.03
N THR A 219 22.51 29.81 1.13
CA THR A 219 23.06 30.96 1.86
C THR A 219 24.22 31.59 1.08
N PRO A 220 24.25 32.92 0.86
CA PRO A 220 25.37 33.61 0.22
C PRO A 220 26.70 33.35 0.92
N GLN A 221 27.80 33.23 0.17
CA GLN A 221 29.10 32.83 0.73
C GLN A 221 29.60 33.77 1.84
N GLU A 222 29.27 35.06 1.74
CA GLU A 222 29.63 36.10 2.71
C GLU A 222 28.92 35.95 4.06
N GLU A 223 27.76 35.28 4.08
CA GLU A 223 26.93 35.05 5.27
C GLU A 223 27.20 33.68 5.93
N ARG A 224 27.97 32.79 5.26
CA ARG A 224 28.29 31.45 5.79
C ARG A 224 29.31 31.55 6.91
N SER A 225 28.93 31.10 8.11
CA SER A 225 29.86 30.95 9.23
C SER A 225 30.20 29.47 9.50
N GLN A 226 31.36 29.22 10.11
CA GLN A 226 31.70 27.86 10.58
C GLN A 226 30.68 27.34 11.60
N GLU A 227 30.09 28.22 12.42
CA GLU A 227 29.07 27.83 13.38
C GLU A 227 27.78 27.36 12.71
N MET A 228 27.38 27.97 11.58
CA MET A 228 26.24 27.51 10.79
C MET A 228 26.45 26.12 10.18
N THR A 229 27.69 25.71 9.93
CA THR A 229 28.01 24.36 9.43
C THR A 229 27.97 23.28 10.52
N LYS A 230 27.90 23.69 11.78
CA LYS A 230 27.89 22.79 12.95
C LYS A 230 26.59 22.87 13.77
N THR A 231 25.67 23.76 13.43
CA THR A 231 24.44 23.99 14.21
C THR A 231 23.21 23.71 13.36
N MET A 232 22.39 22.77 13.83
CA MET A 232 21.10 22.42 13.23
C MET A 232 19.99 23.24 13.89
N THR A 233 19.20 23.93 13.07
CA THR A 233 18.12 24.81 13.54
C THR A 233 16.74 24.18 13.33
N LEU A 234 15.70 24.90 13.73
CA LEU A 234 14.34 24.37 13.69
C LEU A 234 13.86 24.12 12.25
N ASP A 235 14.27 24.96 11.29
CA ASP A 235 13.92 24.80 9.87
C ASP A 235 14.49 23.51 9.24
N ASP A 236 15.62 23.05 9.76
CA ASP A 236 16.24 21.80 9.34
C ASP A 236 15.40 20.59 9.77
N LEU A 237 14.67 20.72 10.89
CA LEU A 237 13.90 19.65 11.52
C LEU A 237 12.39 19.72 11.21
N SER A 238 11.88 20.91 10.89
CA SER A 238 10.46 21.26 10.88
C SER A 238 9.56 20.27 10.14
N ASP A 239 9.95 19.84 8.94
CA ASP A 239 9.21 18.84 8.13
C ASP A 239 9.02 17.48 8.82
N GLN A 240 9.89 17.13 9.78
CA GLN A 240 9.87 15.84 10.47
C GLN A 240 9.24 15.92 11.85
N ILE A 241 9.45 17.02 12.58
CA ILE A 241 9.08 17.14 14.01
C ILE A 241 7.86 17.99 14.27
N MET A 242 7.58 18.97 13.41
CA MET A 242 6.32 19.68 13.49
C MET A 242 5.28 18.76 12.84
N PRO A 243 4.10 18.56 13.45
CA PRO A 243 2.97 18.10 12.65
C PRO A 243 2.93 19.07 11.48
N LYS A 244 3.07 18.57 10.23
CA LYS A 244 2.92 19.38 9.02
C LYS A 244 1.81 20.38 9.33
N GLU A 245 2.15 21.66 9.40
CA GLU A 245 1.19 22.72 9.70
C GLU A 245 0.11 22.62 8.64
N GLU A 246 -0.95 21.94 9.06
CA GLU A 246 -1.93 21.32 8.19
C GLU A 246 -1.31 20.44 7.09
N LYS A 247 -2.13 19.63 6.43
CA LYS A 247 -1.78 19.24 5.05
C LYS A 247 -1.57 20.58 4.30
N LYS A 248 -1.08 20.59 3.07
CA LYS A 248 -1.64 21.61 2.18
C LYS A 248 -3.16 21.31 2.13
N THR A 249 -3.93 21.78 3.12
CA THR A 249 -5.32 22.12 2.93
C THR A 249 -5.17 23.28 1.99
N TYR A 250 -5.06 22.96 0.69
CA TYR A 250 -5.50 23.89 -0.31
C TYR A 250 -6.84 24.37 0.22
N GLN A 251 -6.97 25.66 0.53
CA GLN A 251 -8.29 26.26 0.72
C GLN A 251 -8.92 26.30 -0.66
N THR A 252 -9.23 25.13 -1.20
CA THR A 252 -10.08 24.97 -2.37
C THR A 252 -11.46 25.31 -1.88
N LYS A 253 -11.84 26.57 -2.08
CA LYS A 253 -13.24 26.95 -2.05
C LYS A 253 -13.92 26.19 -3.18
N GLY A 254 -14.64 25.15 -2.80
CA GLY A 254 -15.54 24.46 -3.71
C GLY A 254 -16.63 25.39 -4.22
N ASP A 255 -17.27 25.02 -5.32
CA ASP A 255 -18.35 25.78 -5.95
C ASP A 255 -19.69 25.04 -5.74
N PRO A 256 -20.61 25.56 -4.90
CA PRO A 256 -21.90 24.93 -4.64
C PRO A 256 -22.76 24.72 -5.89
N GLU A 257 -22.67 25.61 -6.88
CA GLU A 257 -23.45 25.49 -8.11
C GLU A 257 -22.92 24.35 -8.97
N LYS A 258 -21.60 24.22 -9.09
CA LYS A 258 -20.98 23.08 -9.79
C LYS A 258 -21.17 21.77 -9.05
N LEU A 259 -21.17 21.79 -7.71
CA LEU A 259 -21.48 20.61 -6.92
C LEU A 259 -22.87 20.07 -7.27
N GLU A 260 -23.90 20.93 -7.31
CA GLU A 260 -25.25 20.54 -7.69
C GLU A 260 -25.34 20.14 -9.18
N LYS A 261 -24.56 20.78 -10.06
CA LYS A 261 -24.44 20.35 -11.47
C LYS A 261 -23.93 18.92 -11.58
N TYR A 262 -22.77 18.59 -11.00
CA TYR A 262 -22.20 17.24 -11.09
C TYR A 262 -23.04 16.22 -10.33
N LYS A 263 -23.72 16.63 -9.25
CA LYS A 263 -24.72 15.80 -8.60
C LYS A 263 -25.82 15.47 -9.58
N LYS A 264 -26.42 16.47 -10.24
CA LYS A 264 -27.46 16.25 -11.27
C LYS A 264 -26.97 15.33 -12.39
N GLU A 265 -25.77 15.55 -12.94
CA GLU A 265 -25.18 14.67 -13.96
C GLU A 265 -25.09 13.20 -13.48
N LEU A 266 -24.77 12.97 -12.20
CA LEU A 266 -24.80 11.62 -11.62
C LEU A 266 -26.22 11.04 -11.54
N TYR A 267 -27.25 11.83 -11.24
CA TYR A 267 -28.65 11.35 -11.20
C TYR A 267 -29.25 11.11 -12.58
N ASP A 268 -28.81 11.89 -13.58
CA ASP A 268 -29.21 11.74 -14.98
C ASP A 268 -28.65 10.44 -15.59
N LEU A 269 -27.60 9.83 -15.00
CA LEU A 269 -27.17 8.49 -15.39
C LEU A 269 -28.25 7.45 -15.04
N THR A 270 -28.61 6.63 -16.02
CA THR A 270 -29.57 5.52 -15.85
C THR A 270 -29.11 4.53 -14.77
N GLY A 271 -30.05 4.11 -13.90
CA GLY A 271 -29.81 3.14 -12.83
C GLY A 271 -28.86 3.64 -11.74
N LEU A 272 -27.91 2.78 -11.32
CA LEU A 272 -26.87 3.09 -10.32
C LEU A 272 -27.40 3.51 -8.94
N ASP A 273 -28.57 3.02 -8.53
CA ASP A 273 -29.22 3.47 -7.29
C ASP A 273 -28.38 3.20 -6.03
N SER A 274 -27.69 2.06 -5.96
CA SER A 274 -26.73 1.72 -4.90
C SER A 274 -25.57 2.72 -4.81
N VAL A 275 -25.04 3.13 -5.96
CA VAL A 275 -23.96 4.09 -6.09
C VAL A 275 -24.44 5.48 -5.70
N LYS A 276 -25.58 5.95 -6.24
CA LYS A 276 -26.19 7.25 -5.91
C LYS A 276 -26.41 7.40 -4.40
N ARG A 277 -26.98 6.38 -3.74
CA ARG A 277 -27.14 6.37 -2.27
C ARG A 277 -25.80 6.44 -1.53
N SER A 278 -24.77 5.75 -2.03
CA SER A 278 -23.44 5.75 -1.42
C SER A 278 -22.75 7.11 -1.57
N VAL A 279 -22.92 7.77 -2.71
CA VAL A 279 -22.44 9.15 -2.95
C VAL A 279 -23.16 10.14 -2.02
N ASP A 280 -24.48 10.07 -1.89
CA ASP A 280 -25.23 10.93 -0.96
C ASP A 280 -24.75 10.78 0.49
N LYS A 281 -24.51 9.53 0.92
CA LYS A 281 -24.00 9.25 2.27
C LYS A 281 -22.60 9.83 2.47
N LEU A 282 -21.74 9.72 1.47
CA LEU A 282 -20.41 10.31 1.48
C LEU A 282 -20.47 11.84 1.56
N ILE A 283 -21.25 12.49 0.70
CA ILE A 283 -21.43 13.95 0.69
C ILE A 283 -21.97 14.44 2.03
N SER A 284 -22.99 13.77 2.57
CA SER A 284 -23.59 14.11 3.87
C SER A 284 -22.57 13.99 5.00
N GLY A 285 -21.77 12.92 5.00
CA GLY A 285 -20.70 12.72 5.99
C GLY A 285 -19.63 13.80 5.94
N LEU A 286 -19.28 14.26 4.73
CA LEU A 286 -18.30 15.33 4.53
C LEU A 286 -18.84 16.70 4.96
N LYS A 287 -20.09 17.03 4.62
CA LYS A 287 -20.75 18.28 5.08
C LYS A 287 -20.78 18.35 6.61
N VAL A 288 -21.11 17.25 7.29
CA VAL A 288 -21.09 17.17 8.76
C VAL A 288 -19.67 17.30 9.31
N ALA A 289 -18.67 16.67 8.67
CA ALA A 289 -17.27 16.80 9.07
C ALA A 289 -16.77 18.24 8.96
N GLN A 290 -17.12 18.94 7.88
CA GLN A 290 -16.79 20.35 7.69
C GLN A 290 -17.45 21.24 8.76
N LEU A 291 -18.74 21.06 9.02
CA LEU A 291 -19.47 21.80 10.06
C LEU A 291 -18.85 21.60 11.46
N ARG A 292 -18.40 20.37 11.76
CA ARG A 292 -17.69 20.07 13.00
C ARG A 292 -16.35 20.80 13.07
N LYS A 293 -15.59 20.83 11.97
CA LYS A 293 -14.32 21.56 11.88
C LYS A 293 -14.51 23.06 12.10
N GLU A 294 -15.50 23.67 11.44
CA GLU A 294 -15.86 25.09 11.58
C GLU A 294 -16.26 25.46 13.02
N ARG A 295 -16.84 24.51 13.76
CA ARG A 295 -17.22 24.68 15.17
C ARG A 295 -16.12 24.26 16.17
N GLY A 296 -14.90 23.97 15.71
CA GLY A 296 -13.79 23.54 16.57
C GLY A 296 -13.98 22.15 17.21
N LEU A 297 -14.93 21.35 16.73
CA LEU A 297 -15.19 20.01 17.23
C LEU A 297 -14.23 19.00 16.61
N LYS A 298 -13.84 17.98 17.38
CA LYS A 298 -13.04 16.87 16.85
C LYS A 298 -13.77 16.17 15.71
N VAL A 299 -13.06 15.98 14.60
CA VAL A 299 -13.49 15.22 13.42
C VAL A 299 -12.64 13.96 13.34
N VAL A 300 -13.28 12.83 13.08
CA VAL A 300 -12.55 11.60 12.76
C VAL A 300 -12.07 11.71 11.32
N ASP A 301 -10.75 11.72 11.10
CA ASP A 301 -10.15 11.76 9.76
C ASP A 301 -10.40 10.41 9.07
N LYS A 302 -11.36 10.38 8.14
CA LYS A 302 -11.74 9.19 7.37
C LYS A 302 -10.99 9.16 6.05
N SER A 303 -10.60 7.97 5.61
CA SER A 303 -10.07 7.77 4.27
C SER A 303 -11.15 8.07 3.21
N LEU A 304 -10.75 8.73 2.13
CA LEU A 304 -11.58 8.98 0.95
C LEU A 304 -11.32 7.99 -0.17
N HIS A 305 -10.31 7.12 -0.03
CA HIS A 305 -10.02 6.10 -1.03
C HIS A 305 -11.19 5.10 -1.12
N ALA A 306 -11.47 4.63 -2.33
CA ALA A 306 -12.68 3.88 -2.63
C ALA A 306 -12.42 2.62 -3.47
N VAL A 307 -13.33 1.65 -3.35
CA VAL A 307 -13.36 0.41 -4.11
C VAL A 307 -14.63 0.38 -4.95
N PHE A 308 -14.48 0.27 -6.26
CA PHE A 308 -15.60 0.15 -7.21
C PHE A 308 -15.72 -1.31 -7.66
N MET A 309 -16.80 -1.97 -7.27
CA MET A 309 -17.04 -3.39 -7.54
C MET A 309 -18.20 -3.54 -8.50
N GLY A 310 -17.98 -4.20 -9.64
CA GLY A 310 -19.07 -4.52 -10.58
C GLY A 310 -18.56 -5.00 -11.93
N ASN A 311 -19.46 -5.55 -12.72
CA ASN A 311 -19.15 -6.15 -14.02
C ASN A 311 -18.74 -5.08 -15.07
N PRO A 312 -18.15 -5.47 -16.22
CA PRO A 312 -17.76 -4.54 -17.27
C PRO A 312 -18.96 -3.78 -17.80
N GLY A 313 -18.78 -2.53 -18.23
CA GLY A 313 -19.87 -1.73 -18.80
C GLY A 313 -20.92 -1.24 -17.80
N THR A 314 -20.70 -1.37 -16.49
CA THR A 314 -21.60 -0.82 -15.43
C THR A 314 -21.37 0.66 -15.10
N GLY A 315 -20.47 1.35 -15.80
CA GLY A 315 -20.26 2.80 -15.63
C GLY A 315 -19.23 3.23 -14.56
N LYS A 316 -18.39 2.30 -14.06
CA LYS A 316 -17.34 2.58 -13.06
C LYS A 316 -16.46 3.79 -13.40
N THR A 317 -15.84 3.82 -14.58
CA THR A 317 -14.98 4.93 -15.03
C THR A 317 -15.75 6.25 -15.14
N THR A 318 -16.98 6.21 -15.67
CA THR A 318 -17.86 7.41 -15.79
C THR A 318 -18.13 8.01 -14.41
N VAL A 319 -18.51 7.17 -13.44
CA VAL A 319 -18.74 7.61 -12.06
C VAL A 319 -17.45 8.07 -11.38
N ALA A 320 -16.30 7.43 -11.65
CA ALA A 320 -15.02 7.87 -11.08
C ALA A 320 -14.65 9.29 -11.51
N ARG A 321 -14.94 9.65 -12.77
CA ARG A 321 -14.74 11.00 -13.29
C ARG A 321 -15.66 12.02 -12.61
N LEU A 322 -16.95 11.71 -12.49
CA LEU A 322 -17.92 12.55 -11.76
C LEU A 322 -17.54 12.71 -10.30
N MET A 323 -17.12 11.62 -9.64
CA MET A 323 -16.63 11.64 -8.26
C MET A 323 -15.42 12.54 -8.09
N SER A 324 -14.46 12.52 -9.03
CA SER A 324 -13.30 13.43 -8.99
C SER A 324 -13.72 14.90 -9.04
N ASN A 325 -14.68 15.23 -9.91
CA ASN A 325 -15.26 16.57 -9.98
C ASN A 325 -15.99 16.94 -8.67
N LEU A 326 -16.82 16.04 -8.13
CA LEU A 326 -17.50 16.24 -6.84
C LEU A 326 -16.51 16.50 -5.70
N TYR A 327 -15.43 15.73 -5.62
CA TYR A 327 -14.40 15.93 -4.60
C TYR A 327 -13.72 17.30 -4.69
N LYS A 328 -13.49 17.81 -5.91
CA LYS A 328 -13.00 19.17 -6.12
C LYS A 328 -14.00 20.21 -5.64
N GLU A 329 -15.27 20.08 -6.02
CA GLU A 329 -16.30 21.05 -5.63
C GLU A 329 -16.71 20.95 -4.15
N LEU A 330 -16.30 19.89 -3.45
CA LEU A 330 -16.35 19.79 -1.99
C LEU A 330 -15.08 20.34 -1.32
N GLY A 331 -14.12 20.83 -2.09
CA GLY A 331 -12.85 21.36 -1.57
C GLY A 331 -11.92 20.30 -0.98
N LEU A 332 -12.03 19.04 -1.42
CA LEU A 332 -11.19 17.94 -0.92
C LEU A 332 -9.91 17.75 -1.74
N ILE A 333 -9.94 18.14 -3.01
CA ILE A 333 -8.81 18.07 -3.96
C ILE A 333 -8.78 19.31 -4.86
N GLU A 334 -7.62 19.64 -5.42
CA GLU A 334 -7.37 20.92 -6.09
C GLU A 334 -7.95 21.05 -7.51
N LYS A 335 -7.77 20.04 -8.33
CA LYS A 335 -7.95 20.11 -9.79
C LYS A 335 -9.15 19.31 -10.28
N GLY A 336 -9.50 18.21 -9.62
CA GLY A 336 -10.62 17.33 -9.97
C GLY A 336 -10.41 16.52 -11.24
N HIS A 337 -9.17 16.38 -11.71
CA HIS A 337 -8.85 15.55 -12.87
C HIS A 337 -8.74 14.08 -12.48
N LEU A 338 -9.09 13.20 -13.42
CA LEU A 338 -8.98 11.75 -13.29
C LEU A 338 -7.73 11.27 -14.05
N VAL A 339 -6.85 10.54 -13.37
CA VAL A 339 -5.78 9.75 -13.98
C VAL A 339 -6.24 8.30 -13.96
N GLU A 340 -6.61 7.78 -15.12
CA GLU A 340 -7.05 6.39 -15.31
C GLU A 340 -5.87 5.55 -15.78
N VAL A 341 -5.64 4.42 -15.10
CA VAL A 341 -4.56 3.49 -15.42
C VAL A 341 -4.97 2.04 -15.23
N ASP A 342 -4.25 1.13 -15.89
CA ASP A 342 -4.32 -0.31 -15.63
C ASP A 342 -2.98 -0.88 -15.11
N ARG A 343 -2.90 -2.21 -14.96
CA ARG A 343 -1.68 -2.89 -14.53
C ARG A 343 -0.48 -2.62 -15.44
N SER A 344 -0.68 -2.56 -16.75
CA SER A 344 0.40 -2.37 -17.73
C SER A 344 1.09 -1.02 -17.56
N GLU A 345 0.35 -0.01 -17.11
CA GLU A 345 0.86 1.34 -16.87
C GLU A 345 1.57 1.47 -15.52
N LEU A 346 1.18 0.68 -14.51
CA LEU A 346 1.81 0.71 -13.19
C LEU A 346 3.06 -0.16 -13.09
N VAL A 347 3.06 -1.32 -13.76
CA VAL A 347 4.11 -2.34 -13.63
C VAL A 347 5.15 -2.18 -14.76
N ALA A 348 6.44 -2.25 -14.40
CA ALA A 348 7.55 -2.26 -15.36
C ALA A 348 8.00 -3.70 -15.68
N GLY A 349 8.72 -3.89 -16.79
CA GLY A 349 9.26 -5.19 -17.18
C GLY A 349 10.53 -5.62 -16.43
N TYR A 350 11.11 -4.74 -15.60
CA TYR A 350 12.38 -4.94 -14.91
C TYR A 350 12.28 -4.61 -13.41
N GLN A 351 13.01 -5.34 -12.56
CA GLN A 351 13.00 -5.19 -11.10
C GLN A 351 13.48 -3.81 -10.65
N GLY A 352 12.78 -3.20 -9.69
CA GLY A 352 13.10 -1.89 -9.13
C GLY A 352 12.65 -0.68 -9.96
N GLN A 353 12.09 -0.89 -11.15
CA GLN A 353 11.51 0.19 -11.95
C GLN A 353 10.01 0.39 -11.69
N THR A 354 9.33 -0.61 -11.13
CA THR A 354 7.89 -0.55 -10.88
C THR A 354 7.54 0.49 -9.82
N ALA A 355 8.33 0.61 -8.75
CA ALA A 355 8.13 1.67 -7.77
C ALA A 355 8.23 3.07 -8.40
N ILE A 356 9.22 3.30 -9.27
CA ILE A 356 9.42 4.59 -9.96
C ILE A 356 8.25 4.90 -10.89
N LYS A 357 7.82 3.89 -11.67
CA LYS A 357 6.71 4.02 -12.64
C LYS A 357 5.39 4.31 -11.92
N THR A 358 5.08 3.54 -10.88
CA THR A 358 3.90 3.71 -10.02
C THR A 358 3.91 5.09 -9.37
N ASP A 359 5.05 5.51 -8.82
CA ASP A 359 5.17 6.83 -8.21
C ASP A 359 4.91 7.96 -9.22
N LYS A 360 5.46 7.86 -10.44
CA LYS A 360 5.24 8.86 -11.49
C LYS A 360 3.76 9.02 -11.82
N ILE A 361 3.00 7.93 -11.91
CA ILE A 361 1.54 7.96 -12.10
C ILE A 361 0.85 8.63 -10.91
N ILE A 362 1.25 8.30 -9.68
CA ILE A 362 0.68 8.92 -8.47
C ILE A 362 0.95 10.43 -8.44
N GLN A 363 2.15 10.87 -8.84
CA GLN A 363 2.48 12.30 -8.95
C GLN A 363 1.55 13.03 -9.94
N GLN A 364 1.17 12.38 -11.05
CA GLN A 364 0.19 12.94 -11.99
C GLN A 364 -1.20 13.09 -11.37
N ALA A 365 -1.57 12.20 -10.44
CA ALA A 365 -2.86 12.22 -9.76
C ALA A 365 -2.93 13.23 -8.61
N ILE A 366 -1.83 13.89 -8.23
CA ILE A 366 -1.84 14.93 -7.17
C ILE A 366 -2.79 16.08 -7.55
N GLY A 367 -3.66 16.45 -6.61
CA GLY A 367 -4.76 17.39 -6.81
C GLY A 367 -6.00 16.77 -7.46
N GLY A 368 -5.95 15.48 -7.82
CA GLY A 368 -6.98 14.77 -8.59
C GLY A 368 -7.34 13.42 -7.98
N THR A 369 -7.76 12.50 -8.84
CA THR A 369 -8.10 11.12 -8.50
C THR A 369 -7.31 10.16 -9.38
N LEU A 370 -6.65 9.19 -8.76
CA LEU A 370 -6.08 8.02 -9.40
C LEU A 370 -7.15 6.92 -9.48
N PHE A 371 -7.48 6.47 -10.68
CA PHE A 371 -8.38 5.35 -10.92
C PHE A 371 -7.60 4.19 -11.51
N ILE A 372 -7.57 3.05 -10.81
CA ILE A 372 -6.87 1.84 -11.24
C ILE A 372 -7.94 0.82 -11.65
N ASP A 373 -8.09 0.59 -12.95
CA ASP A 373 -8.99 -0.44 -13.44
C ASP A 373 -8.38 -1.83 -13.31
N GLU A 374 -9.25 -2.82 -13.09
CA GLU A 374 -8.88 -4.21 -12.83
C GLU A 374 -7.74 -4.37 -11.81
N ALA A 375 -7.78 -3.61 -10.71
CA ALA A 375 -6.69 -3.53 -9.72
C ALA A 375 -6.31 -4.90 -9.12
N TYR A 376 -7.26 -5.83 -9.06
CA TYR A 376 -7.02 -7.22 -8.64
C TYR A 376 -5.94 -7.91 -9.48
N THR A 377 -5.72 -7.47 -10.71
CA THR A 377 -4.65 -8.00 -11.56
C THR A 377 -3.29 -7.73 -10.94
N LEU A 378 -3.06 -6.63 -10.21
CA LEU A 378 -1.78 -6.34 -9.54
C LEU A 378 -1.39 -7.41 -8.52
N ALA A 379 -2.38 -8.00 -7.85
CA ALA A 379 -2.16 -9.08 -6.88
C ALA A 379 -2.06 -10.47 -7.54
N ARG A 380 -2.47 -10.62 -8.81
CA ARG A 380 -2.39 -11.90 -9.53
C ARG A 380 -0.98 -12.14 -10.09
N GLY A 381 -0.48 -13.37 -9.91
CA GLY A 381 0.62 -13.91 -10.73
C GLY A 381 1.99 -14.08 -10.06
N GLY A 382 2.12 -14.06 -8.73
CA GLY A 382 3.35 -14.47 -8.02
C GLY A 382 4.64 -13.69 -8.34
N ASN A 383 4.57 -12.67 -9.20
CA ASN A 383 5.69 -11.85 -9.63
C ASN A 383 5.83 -10.63 -8.71
N ASP A 384 7.03 -10.43 -8.19
CA ASP A 384 7.39 -9.37 -7.22
C ASP A 384 6.98 -7.96 -7.68
N PHE A 385 6.91 -7.71 -9.00
CA PHE A 385 6.60 -6.40 -9.56
C PHE A 385 5.17 -5.91 -9.23
N GLY A 386 4.18 -6.81 -9.21
CA GLY A 386 2.80 -6.41 -8.89
C GLY A 386 2.64 -6.01 -7.42
N GLN A 387 3.32 -6.73 -6.52
CA GLN A 387 3.38 -6.38 -5.11
C GLN A 387 4.17 -5.09 -4.88
N GLU A 388 5.28 -4.87 -5.60
CA GLU A 388 6.04 -3.62 -5.55
C GLU A 388 5.17 -2.39 -5.88
N ALA A 389 4.26 -2.51 -6.87
CA ALA A 389 3.30 -1.45 -7.21
C ALA A 389 2.30 -1.21 -6.06
N ILE A 390 1.76 -2.28 -5.46
CA ILE A 390 0.84 -2.18 -4.31
C ILE A 390 1.52 -1.51 -3.11
N ASP A 391 2.73 -1.95 -2.76
CA ASP A 391 3.49 -1.39 -1.64
C ASP A 391 3.81 0.09 -1.85
N THR A 392 4.19 0.45 -3.09
CA THR A 392 4.42 1.85 -3.47
C THR A 392 3.14 2.67 -3.34
N LEU A 393 2.01 2.16 -3.84
CA LEU A 393 0.71 2.82 -3.72
C LEU A 393 0.31 3.03 -2.25
N LEU A 394 0.41 1.99 -1.42
CA LEU A 394 0.07 2.04 0.02
C LEU A 394 0.93 3.05 0.78
N LYS A 395 2.24 3.07 0.48
CA LYS A 395 3.18 4.04 1.05
C LYS A 395 2.82 5.47 0.64
N ARG A 396 2.55 5.70 -0.64
CA ARG A 396 2.18 7.04 -1.14
C ARG A 396 0.82 7.52 -0.67
N MET A 397 -0.16 6.63 -0.50
CA MET A 397 -1.45 6.97 0.12
C MET A 397 -1.27 7.48 1.56
N GLU A 398 -0.27 6.96 2.29
CA GLU A 398 0.09 7.45 3.63
C GLU A 398 0.84 8.79 3.56
N ASP A 399 1.93 8.84 2.78
CA ASP A 399 2.82 10.01 2.69
C ASP A 399 2.12 11.26 2.12
N LEU A 400 1.19 11.05 1.19
CA LEU A 400 0.47 12.08 0.43
C LEU A 400 -1.01 12.16 0.82
N ARG A 401 -1.35 11.78 2.06
CA ARG A 401 -2.74 11.78 2.54
C ARG A 401 -3.43 13.13 2.31
N GLY A 402 -4.55 13.10 1.60
CA GLY A 402 -5.35 14.29 1.27
C GLY A 402 -4.83 15.10 0.09
N GLN A 403 -3.75 14.68 -0.57
CA GLN A 403 -3.27 15.32 -1.80
C GLN A 403 -3.86 14.69 -3.07
N PHE A 404 -4.32 13.44 -3.00
CA PHE A 404 -5.05 12.77 -4.06
C PHE A 404 -6.00 11.73 -3.48
N ILE A 405 -6.97 11.29 -4.28
CA ILE A 405 -7.88 10.20 -3.95
C ILE A 405 -7.55 9.01 -4.86
N CYS A 406 -7.65 7.79 -4.33
CA CYS A 406 -7.36 6.56 -5.05
C CYS A 406 -8.64 5.74 -5.12
N ILE A 407 -9.04 5.34 -6.32
CA ILE A 407 -10.18 4.48 -6.59
C ILE A 407 -9.65 3.24 -7.29
N VAL A 408 -9.87 2.06 -6.70
CA VAL A 408 -9.53 0.78 -7.31
C VAL A 408 -10.80 0.11 -7.81
N ALA A 409 -10.79 -0.43 -9.03
CA ALA A 409 -11.95 -1.04 -9.65
C ALA A 409 -11.71 -2.50 -10.05
N GLY A 410 -12.79 -3.29 -10.08
CA GLY A 410 -12.75 -4.65 -10.59
C GLY A 410 -14.03 -5.46 -10.31
N TYR A 411 -13.98 -6.74 -10.64
CA TYR A 411 -15.08 -7.68 -10.35
C TYR A 411 -15.25 -7.88 -8.84
N PRO A 412 -16.48 -8.02 -8.32
CA PRO A 412 -16.74 -8.13 -6.88
C PRO A 412 -15.88 -9.20 -6.17
N ASP A 413 -15.86 -10.43 -6.68
CA ASP A 413 -15.12 -11.54 -6.06
C ASP A 413 -13.60 -11.30 -6.10
N ASN A 414 -13.10 -10.84 -7.24
CA ASN A 414 -11.67 -10.58 -7.42
C ASN A 414 -11.20 -9.44 -6.52
N MET A 415 -12.03 -8.40 -6.34
CA MET A 415 -11.71 -7.27 -5.48
C MET A 415 -11.73 -7.65 -4.01
N LYS A 416 -12.62 -8.56 -3.60
CA LYS A 416 -12.58 -9.13 -2.26
C LYS A 416 -11.24 -9.84 -2.00
N THR A 417 -10.83 -10.73 -2.90
CA THR A 417 -9.52 -11.40 -2.80
C THR A 417 -8.36 -10.39 -2.80
N PHE A 418 -8.41 -9.37 -3.66
CA PHE A 418 -7.40 -8.31 -3.73
C PHE A 418 -7.22 -7.59 -2.39
N LEU A 419 -8.31 -7.18 -1.75
CA LEU A 419 -8.25 -6.49 -0.47
C LEU A 419 -7.74 -7.39 0.66
N ASP A 420 -8.07 -8.68 0.61
CA ASP A 420 -7.64 -9.67 1.61
C ASP A 420 -6.14 -10.01 1.49
N THR A 421 -5.46 -9.62 0.40
CA THR A 421 -4.02 -9.88 0.22
C THR A 421 -3.12 -9.06 1.14
N ASN A 422 -3.57 -7.88 1.59
CA ASN A 422 -2.76 -6.99 2.42
C ASN A 422 -3.65 -6.20 3.39
N PRO A 423 -3.45 -6.34 4.73
CA PRO A 423 -4.21 -5.56 5.73
C PRO A 423 -4.15 -4.04 5.51
N GLY A 424 -3.07 -3.53 4.92
CA GLY A 424 -2.92 -2.12 4.56
C GLY A 424 -3.91 -1.64 3.50
N LEU A 425 -4.37 -2.52 2.61
CA LEU A 425 -5.44 -2.22 1.65
C LEU A 425 -6.78 -2.08 2.38
N GLN A 426 -7.14 -3.04 3.23
CA GLN A 426 -8.39 -3.00 4.01
C GLN A 426 -8.49 -1.74 4.89
N SER A 427 -7.37 -1.31 5.50
CA SER A 427 -7.38 -0.13 6.37
C SER A 427 -7.51 1.19 5.61
N ARG A 428 -7.01 1.26 4.37
CA ARG A 428 -7.00 2.49 3.55
C ARG A 428 -8.23 2.60 2.66
N PHE A 429 -8.80 1.50 2.19
CA PHE A 429 -9.97 1.48 1.33
C PHE A 429 -11.24 1.17 2.13
N THR A 430 -11.85 2.22 2.67
CA THR A 430 -13.03 2.09 3.55
C THR A 430 -14.36 2.39 2.86
N ASN A 431 -14.33 2.93 1.64
CA ASN A 431 -15.54 3.30 0.89
C ASN A 431 -15.77 2.28 -0.23
N PHE A 432 -16.93 1.61 -0.20
CA PHE A 432 -17.26 0.56 -1.15
C PHE A 432 -18.47 0.98 -1.98
N PHE A 433 -18.33 0.89 -3.30
CA PHE A 433 -19.39 1.20 -4.26
C PHE A 433 -19.67 -0.06 -5.08
N LEU A 434 -20.88 -0.58 -4.94
CA LEU A 434 -21.36 -1.72 -5.71
C LEU A 434 -22.11 -1.22 -6.94
N PHE A 435 -21.60 -1.56 -8.11
CA PHE A 435 -22.18 -1.30 -9.42
C PHE A 435 -22.94 -2.55 -9.86
N GLU A 436 -24.25 -2.51 -9.69
CA GLU A 436 -25.16 -3.60 -10.07
C GLU A 436 -25.28 -3.67 -11.59
N ASP A 437 -25.59 -4.86 -12.10
CA ASP A 437 -25.89 -5.03 -13.52
C ASP A 437 -27.14 -4.23 -13.90
N TYR A 438 -27.13 -3.62 -15.07
CA TYR A 438 -28.29 -2.90 -15.59
C TYR A 438 -29.41 -3.89 -15.90
N THR A 439 -30.61 -3.54 -15.45
CA THR A 439 -31.83 -4.26 -15.84
C THR A 439 -32.10 -4.10 -17.33
N PRO A 440 -32.90 -4.98 -17.96
CA PRO A 440 -33.24 -4.88 -19.38
C PRO A 440 -33.80 -3.51 -19.78
N ARG A 441 -34.66 -2.93 -18.93
CA ARG A 441 -35.21 -1.59 -19.15
C ARG A 441 -34.14 -0.49 -19.09
N GLN A 442 -33.18 -0.61 -18.17
CA GLN A 442 -32.07 0.33 -18.08
C GLN A 442 -31.12 0.20 -19.28
N MET A 443 -30.87 -1.01 -19.77
CA MET A 443 -30.09 -1.22 -21.00
C MET A 443 -30.78 -0.62 -22.24
N LEU A 444 -32.11 -0.76 -22.32
CA LEU A 444 -32.92 -0.11 -23.37
C LEU A 444 -32.83 1.42 -23.29
N GLU A 445 -33.00 1.98 -22.10
CA GLU A 445 -32.89 3.42 -21.85
C GLU A 445 -31.51 3.96 -22.24
N ILE A 446 -30.43 3.24 -21.89
CA ILE A 446 -29.06 3.59 -22.29
C ILE A 446 -28.91 3.59 -23.81
N SER A 447 -29.48 2.59 -24.50
CA SER A 447 -29.40 2.49 -25.96
C SER A 447 -30.18 3.61 -26.64
N ASP A 448 -31.37 3.91 -26.15
CA ASP A 448 -32.18 5.04 -26.63
C ASP A 448 -31.47 6.38 -26.41
N GLN A 449 -30.84 6.59 -25.25
CA GLN A 449 -30.03 7.79 -25.00
C GLN A 449 -28.83 7.91 -25.95
N ILE A 450 -28.13 6.80 -26.23
CA ILE A 450 -27.00 6.80 -27.19
C ILE A 450 -27.50 7.09 -28.61
N ALA A 451 -28.62 6.49 -29.03
CA ALA A 451 -29.24 6.75 -30.32
C ALA A 451 -29.62 8.23 -30.47
N ASN A 452 -30.40 8.76 -29.53
CA ASN A 452 -30.86 10.15 -29.53
C ASN A 452 -29.70 11.16 -29.52
N SER A 453 -28.66 10.93 -28.71
CA SER A 453 -27.48 11.80 -28.68
C SER A 453 -26.65 11.75 -29.96
N SER A 454 -26.79 10.68 -30.74
CA SER A 454 -26.14 10.50 -32.05
C SER A 454 -27.04 10.93 -33.22
N GLY A 455 -28.23 11.49 -32.96
CA GLY A 455 -29.17 11.94 -34.00
C GLY A 455 -30.07 10.84 -34.58
N TYR A 456 -30.08 9.65 -33.98
CA TYR A 456 -30.96 8.54 -34.36
C TYR A 456 -32.17 8.45 -33.42
N ARG A 457 -33.24 7.82 -33.90
CA ARG A 457 -34.38 7.37 -33.09
C ARG A 457 -34.64 5.89 -33.34
N LEU A 458 -35.05 5.19 -32.29
CA LEU A 458 -35.52 3.81 -32.36
C LEU A 458 -37.02 3.84 -32.59
N ASP A 459 -37.52 3.11 -33.60
CA ASP A 459 -38.97 2.92 -33.74
C ASP A 459 -39.52 1.95 -32.68
N GLU A 460 -40.85 1.85 -32.58
CA GLU A 460 -41.49 0.99 -31.58
C GLU A 460 -41.09 -0.49 -31.71
N GLY A 461 -40.88 -0.97 -32.95
CA GLY A 461 -40.47 -2.34 -33.21
C GLY A 461 -39.03 -2.63 -32.76
N ALA A 462 -38.10 -1.72 -33.04
CA ALA A 462 -36.73 -1.77 -32.59
C ALA A 462 -36.65 -1.74 -31.05
N LEU A 463 -37.42 -0.85 -30.41
CA LEU A 463 -37.48 -0.75 -28.94
C LEU A 463 -37.97 -2.07 -28.32
N GLN A 464 -39.02 -2.67 -28.87
CA GLN A 464 -39.55 -3.94 -28.37
C GLN A 464 -38.53 -5.07 -28.52
N LEU A 465 -37.92 -5.22 -29.70
CA LEU A 465 -36.96 -6.29 -29.95
C LEU A 465 -35.70 -6.15 -29.09
N LEU A 466 -35.17 -4.93 -28.94
CA LEU A 466 -34.04 -4.67 -28.05
C LEU A 466 -34.38 -5.04 -26.60
N LEU A 467 -35.59 -4.73 -26.12
CA LEU A 467 -36.02 -5.10 -24.77
C LEU A 467 -36.07 -6.63 -24.60
N GLU A 468 -36.58 -7.35 -25.59
CA GLU A 468 -36.62 -8.82 -25.59
C GLU A 468 -35.19 -9.41 -25.56
N MET A 469 -34.29 -8.90 -26.42
CA MET A 469 -32.89 -9.28 -26.44
C MET A 469 -32.22 -9.05 -25.07
N TYR A 470 -32.37 -7.86 -24.49
CA TYR A 470 -31.78 -7.56 -23.18
C TYR A 470 -32.38 -8.40 -22.05
N THR A 471 -33.67 -8.73 -22.14
CA THR A 471 -34.34 -9.60 -21.15
C THR A 471 -33.73 -11.00 -21.17
N ASN A 472 -33.59 -11.59 -22.37
CA ASN A 472 -32.95 -12.90 -22.54
C ASN A 472 -31.50 -12.89 -22.01
N MET A 473 -30.71 -11.89 -22.38
CA MET A 473 -29.33 -11.76 -21.89
C MET A 473 -29.25 -11.61 -20.38
N TYR A 474 -30.15 -10.83 -19.78
CA TYR A 474 -30.16 -10.62 -18.34
C TYR A 474 -30.55 -11.88 -17.58
N GLU A 475 -31.50 -12.67 -18.09
CA GLU A 475 -31.89 -13.95 -17.51
C GLU A 475 -30.76 -14.99 -17.59
N ASN A 476 -29.99 -14.99 -18.67
CA ASN A 476 -28.86 -15.90 -18.91
C ASN A 476 -27.49 -15.33 -18.51
N ARG A 477 -27.46 -14.22 -17.76
CA ARG A 477 -26.21 -13.49 -17.46
C ARG A 477 -25.26 -14.30 -16.56
N ASP A 478 -23.97 -14.10 -16.79
CA ASP A 478 -22.92 -14.62 -15.94
C ASP A 478 -22.14 -13.48 -15.24
N LYS A 479 -21.02 -13.84 -14.61
CA LYS A 479 -20.12 -12.91 -13.92
C LYS A 479 -19.36 -11.94 -14.85
N ASN A 480 -19.47 -12.11 -16.16
CA ASN A 480 -18.80 -11.31 -17.18
C ASN A 480 -19.80 -10.51 -18.02
N PHE A 481 -21.05 -10.38 -17.56
CA PHE A 481 -22.10 -9.65 -18.25
C PHE A 481 -21.67 -8.23 -18.67
N GLY A 482 -21.77 -7.92 -19.96
CA GLY A 482 -21.14 -6.72 -20.54
C GLY A 482 -21.95 -5.41 -20.38
N ASN A 483 -23.19 -5.47 -19.87
CA ASN A 483 -23.98 -4.30 -19.48
C ASN A 483 -24.06 -3.23 -20.60
N ALA A 484 -23.85 -1.94 -20.29
CA ALA A 484 -23.94 -0.85 -21.25
C ALA A 484 -22.95 -0.98 -22.42
N ARG A 485 -21.85 -1.72 -22.25
CA ARG A 485 -20.91 -2.00 -23.34
C ARG A 485 -21.59 -2.91 -24.38
N THR A 486 -22.27 -3.97 -23.93
CA THR A 486 -23.05 -4.85 -24.81
C THR A 486 -24.22 -4.11 -25.45
N ALA A 487 -24.97 -3.32 -24.67
CA ALA A 487 -26.08 -2.51 -25.19
C ALA A 487 -25.62 -1.57 -26.33
N ARG A 488 -24.48 -0.87 -26.12
CA ARG A 488 -23.85 -0.03 -27.15
C ARG A 488 -23.42 -0.82 -28.38
N ASN A 489 -22.79 -1.98 -28.21
CA ASN A 489 -22.34 -2.81 -29.33
C ASN A 489 -23.53 -3.25 -30.21
N ILE A 490 -24.62 -3.70 -29.58
CA ILE A 490 -25.86 -4.07 -30.27
C ILE A 490 -26.45 -2.89 -31.04
N LEU A 491 -26.53 -1.71 -30.40
CA LEU A 491 -27.02 -0.50 -31.06
C LEU A 491 -26.15 -0.11 -32.27
N TYR A 492 -24.83 -0.13 -32.13
CA TYR A 492 -23.92 0.20 -33.24
C TYR A 492 -24.04 -0.80 -34.39
N LYS A 493 -24.30 -2.08 -34.08
CA LYS A 493 -24.58 -3.06 -35.12
C LYS A 493 -25.91 -2.78 -35.81
N ALA A 494 -26.95 -2.41 -35.07
CA ALA A 494 -28.23 -1.99 -35.65
C ALA A 494 -28.08 -0.73 -36.53
N ILE A 495 -27.29 0.26 -36.11
CA ILE A 495 -26.97 1.44 -36.95
C ILE A 495 -26.27 1.01 -38.25
N SER A 496 -25.28 0.12 -38.17
CA SER A 496 -24.60 -0.40 -39.36
C SER A 496 -25.56 -1.14 -40.31
N ASN A 497 -26.53 -1.89 -39.76
CA ASN A 497 -27.55 -2.57 -40.55
C ASN A 497 -28.52 -1.56 -41.20
N GLN A 498 -28.83 -0.46 -40.51
CA GLN A 498 -29.61 0.65 -41.05
C GLN A 498 -28.89 1.31 -42.23
N GLU A 499 -27.59 1.58 -42.11
CA GLU A 499 -26.74 2.14 -43.18
C GLU A 499 -26.77 1.26 -44.46
N GLU A 500 -26.75 -0.07 -44.29
CA GLU A 500 -26.88 -1.02 -45.39
C GLU A 500 -28.29 -1.00 -46.01
N ARG A 501 -29.34 -0.94 -45.17
CA ARG A 501 -30.74 -0.86 -45.62
C ARG A 501 -31.00 0.40 -46.45
N ILE A 502 -30.56 1.58 -45.96
CA ILE A 502 -30.84 2.86 -46.63
C ILE A 502 -30.10 3.01 -47.96
N THR A 503 -28.94 2.36 -48.14
CA THR A 503 -28.19 2.38 -49.41
C THR A 503 -29.01 1.80 -50.57
N ASN A 504 -29.94 0.90 -50.26
CA ASN A 504 -30.79 0.24 -51.24
C ASN A 504 -32.16 0.93 -51.44
N MET A 505 -32.41 2.08 -50.80
CA MET A 505 -33.67 2.81 -50.90
C MET A 505 -33.68 3.79 -52.09
N TYR A 506 -34.74 3.73 -52.90
CA TYR A 506 -34.93 4.62 -54.05
C TYR A 506 -35.35 6.06 -53.67
N ASN A 507 -36.04 6.24 -52.54
CA ASN A 507 -36.49 7.55 -52.03
C ASN A 507 -36.01 7.74 -50.59
N LEU A 508 -34.83 8.32 -50.45
CA LEU A 508 -34.23 8.66 -49.16
C LEU A 508 -34.85 9.96 -48.64
N ASN A 509 -35.32 9.95 -47.39
CA ASN A 509 -35.73 11.16 -46.68
C ASN A 509 -35.03 11.24 -45.32
N ASP A 510 -35.04 12.43 -44.72
CA ASP A 510 -34.40 12.68 -43.42
C ASP A 510 -34.96 11.74 -42.33
N ASP A 511 -36.24 11.36 -42.47
CA ASP A 511 -36.89 10.45 -41.54
C ASP A 511 -36.22 9.07 -41.52
N ALA A 512 -35.96 8.49 -42.70
CA ALA A 512 -35.30 7.19 -42.88
C ALA A 512 -33.82 7.23 -42.47
N LEU A 513 -33.14 8.36 -42.70
CA LEU A 513 -31.74 8.57 -42.28
C LEU A 513 -31.57 8.53 -40.76
N MET A 514 -32.59 8.95 -40.02
CA MET A 514 -32.56 9.04 -38.56
C MET A 514 -33.22 7.85 -37.86
N THR A 515 -33.97 6.97 -38.55
CA THR A 515 -34.76 5.91 -37.90
C THR A 515 -34.12 4.54 -38.03
N ILE A 516 -33.81 3.94 -36.89
CA ILE A 516 -33.44 2.52 -36.75
C ILE A 516 -34.74 1.74 -36.54
N THR A 517 -34.99 0.75 -37.41
CA THR A 517 -36.23 -0.02 -37.41
C THR A 517 -36.04 -1.42 -36.85
N PHE A 518 -37.15 -2.14 -36.67
CA PHE A 518 -37.14 -3.57 -36.31
C PHE A 518 -36.18 -4.41 -37.18
N GLU A 519 -36.20 -4.24 -38.51
CA GLU A 519 -35.36 -5.01 -39.45
C GLU A 519 -33.86 -4.79 -39.22
N ASP A 520 -33.48 -3.62 -38.74
CA ASP A 520 -32.09 -3.26 -38.47
C ASP A 520 -31.59 -3.98 -37.20
N VAL A 521 -32.46 -4.14 -36.20
CA VAL A 521 -32.17 -4.86 -34.95
C VAL A 521 -32.25 -6.37 -35.12
N GLU A 522 -33.20 -6.88 -35.92
CA GLU A 522 -33.39 -8.33 -36.16
C GLU A 522 -32.16 -8.99 -36.77
N LYS A 523 -31.40 -8.25 -37.57
CA LYS A 523 -30.15 -8.73 -38.19
C LYS A 523 -28.96 -8.79 -37.24
N VAL A 524 -29.09 -8.35 -35.99
CA VAL A 524 -28.01 -8.42 -35.00
C VAL A 524 -27.93 -9.85 -34.46
N SER A 525 -26.84 -10.57 -34.76
CA SER A 525 -26.64 -11.94 -34.29
C SER A 525 -26.02 -11.98 -32.89
N GLU A 526 -26.31 -13.02 -32.10
CA GLU A 526 -25.63 -13.28 -30.81
C GLU A 526 -24.10 -13.42 -30.94
N ASN A 527 -23.58 -13.77 -32.13
CA ASN A 527 -22.15 -13.83 -32.38
C ASN A 527 -21.49 -12.46 -32.61
N ASP A 528 -22.28 -11.39 -32.73
CA ASP A 528 -21.80 -10.05 -33.10
C ASP A 528 -21.42 -9.16 -31.89
N TYR A 529 -21.61 -9.62 -30.64
CA TYR A 529 -21.41 -8.77 -29.45
C TYR A 529 -20.86 -9.44 -28.19
#